data_AF-A0A7L1UPG4-F1
#
_entry.id   AF-A0A7L1UPG4-F1
#
_cell.length_a   1.000
_cell.length_b   1.000
_cell.length_c   1.000
_cell.angle_alpha   90.00
_cell.angle_beta   90.00
_cell.angle_gamma   90.00
#
_symmetry.space_group_name_H-M   'P 1'
#
loop_
_entity.id
_entity.type
_entity.pdbx_description
1 polymer ?
#
loop_
_entity_poly.entity_id
_entity_poly.type
_entity_poly.pdbx_seq_one_letter_code
_entity_poly.pdbx_strand_id
1 'polypeptide(L)'
;MKILTCPAQLQRLEGILRNSLPLALPVFGAVLNINRGNPGQSEVLVDKWPEFGAVLARPSGEVANGFVGHWGHWGALGLDLGMLGAGLGYWAQPAPGVRVGSLSPSHVDLLNDTWPYGGNARSRRFLAEILGRFPQVCLQDSSGQPVAWVLTDHFGTGTHSYTLPEHRRHGHMQVALTVAAQRAHARGFPTFG
;
A
#
# COMPACT_ATOMS: atom_id res chain seq x y z
N MET A 1 6.61 -24.62 -11.71
CA MET A 1 6.27 -23.63 -10.65
C MET A 1 5.27 -24.25 -9.71
N LYS A 2 5.44 -24.07 -8.40
CA LYS A 2 4.62 -24.62 -7.31
C LYS A 2 3.95 -23.48 -6.57
N ILE A 3 2.64 -23.57 -6.33
CA ILE A 3 1.91 -22.63 -5.48
C ILE A 3 2.12 -23.04 -4.01
N LEU A 4 2.51 -22.10 -3.16
CA LEU A 4 2.63 -22.33 -1.72
C LEU A 4 1.31 -21.97 -1.02
N THR A 5 0.67 -22.95 -0.42
CA THR A 5 -0.58 -22.77 0.36
C THR A 5 -0.42 -23.16 1.83
N CYS A 6 0.61 -23.92 2.18
CA CYS A 6 0.87 -24.34 3.55
C CYS A 6 1.36 -23.15 4.41
N PRO A 7 0.71 -22.84 5.54
CA PRO A 7 1.11 -21.73 6.41
C PRO A 7 2.57 -21.80 6.87
N ALA A 8 3.08 -23.00 7.19
CA ALA A 8 4.48 -23.17 7.60
C ALA A 8 5.46 -22.86 6.45
N GLN A 9 5.10 -23.17 5.20
CA GLN A 9 5.92 -22.82 4.03
C GLN A 9 5.90 -21.32 3.78
N LEU A 10 4.75 -20.68 3.88
CA LEU A 10 4.62 -19.23 3.69
C LEU A 10 5.32 -18.43 4.80
N GLN A 11 5.28 -18.89 6.05
CA GLN A 11 6.04 -18.29 7.14
C GLN A 11 7.55 -18.44 6.94
N ARG A 12 8.01 -19.61 6.49
CA ARG A 12 9.42 -19.83 6.16
C ARG A 12 9.87 -18.94 5.00
N LEU A 13 9.04 -18.81 3.96
CA LEU A 13 9.30 -17.93 2.83
C LEU A 13 9.39 -16.45 3.29
N GLU A 14 8.47 -16.00 4.15
CA GLU A 14 8.52 -14.65 4.73
C GLU A 14 9.86 -14.40 5.43
N GLY A 15 10.34 -15.36 6.24
CA GLY A 15 11.63 -15.26 6.94
C GLY A 15 12.82 -15.20 5.98
N ILE A 16 12.81 -16.00 4.90
CA ILE A 16 13.88 -15.98 3.90
C ILE A 16 13.90 -14.63 3.15
N LEU A 17 12.74 -14.18 2.67
CA LEU A 17 12.62 -12.91 1.93
C LEU A 17 12.98 -11.70 2.80
N ARG A 18 12.69 -11.74 4.10
CA ARG A 18 13.08 -10.71 5.07
C ARG A 18 14.60 -10.48 5.08
N ASN A 19 15.38 -11.56 4.98
CA ASN A 19 16.85 -11.49 4.96
C ASN A 19 17.41 -10.98 3.62
N SER A 20 16.57 -10.88 2.58
CA SER A 20 16.94 -10.39 1.25
C SER A 20 16.37 -9.00 0.96
N LEU A 21 15.85 -8.31 1.98
CA LEU A 21 15.47 -6.91 1.86
C LEU A 21 16.70 -6.01 1.65
N PRO A 22 16.62 -4.94 0.84
CA PRO A 22 15.41 -4.41 0.18
C PRO A 22 15.07 -5.05 -1.18
N LEU A 23 15.89 -5.95 -1.74
CA LEU A 23 15.69 -6.51 -3.09
C LEU A 23 14.39 -7.33 -3.22
N ALA A 24 13.97 -7.98 -2.13
CA ALA A 24 12.75 -8.79 -2.09
C ALA A 24 11.47 -7.99 -1.77
N LEU A 25 11.54 -6.65 -1.65
CA LEU A 25 10.48 -5.79 -1.13
C LEU A 25 9.06 -6.08 -1.68
N PRO A 26 8.82 -6.05 -3.01
CA PRO A 26 7.47 -6.24 -3.54
C PRO A 26 6.91 -7.62 -3.20
N VAL A 27 7.71 -8.67 -3.39
CA VAL A 27 7.28 -10.05 -3.16
C VAL A 27 7.12 -10.34 -1.66
N PHE A 28 8.00 -9.80 -0.82
CA PHE A 28 7.91 -9.89 0.64
C PHE A 28 6.58 -9.31 1.14
N GLY A 29 6.20 -8.12 0.65
CA GLY A 29 4.96 -7.46 1.03
C GLY A 29 3.71 -8.27 0.69
N ALA A 30 3.68 -8.90 -0.49
CA ALA A 30 2.60 -9.80 -0.87
C ALA A 30 2.53 -11.05 0.03
N VAL A 31 3.68 -11.70 0.29
CA VAL A 31 3.75 -12.88 1.18
C VAL A 31 3.29 -12.52 2.60
N LEU A 32 3.70 -11.35 3.11
CA LEU A 32 3.27 -10.85 4.41
C LEU A 32 1.75 -10.64 4.46
N ASN A 33 1.15 -10.02 3.44
CA ASN A 33 -0.32 -9.87 3.35
C ASN A 33 -1.03 -11.24 3.30
N ILE A 34 -0.50 -12.21 2.57
CA ILE A 34 -1.03 -13.58 2.53
C ILE A 34 -0.98 -14.22 3.92
N ASN A 35 0.15 -14.12 4.63
CA ASN A 35 0.31 -14.62 6.00
C ASN A 35 -0.55 -13.87 7.04
N ARG A 36 -1.16 -12.75 6.68
CA ARG A 36 -2.03 -11.95 7.54
C ARG A 36 -3.49 -11.95 7.09
N GLY A 37 -3.93 -13.04 6.45
CA GLY A 37 -5.33 -13.27 6.08
C GLY A 37 -5.66 -13.02 4.61
N ASN A 38 -4.67 -12.68 3.79
CA ASN A 38 -4.78 -12.55 2.34
C ASN A 38 -5.93 -11.64 1.83
N PRO A 39 -6.05 -10.40 2.32
CA PRO A 39 -7.08 -9.46 1.87
C PRO A 39 -7.02 -9.16 0.36
N GLY A 40 -5.84 -9.32 -0.25
CA GLY A 40 -5.61 -9.10 -1.68
C GLY A 40 -6.00 -10.27 -2.57
N GLN A 41 -6.47 -11.41 -2.01
CA GLN A 41 -6.75 -12.65 -2.74
C GLN A 41 -5.62 -13.00 -3.71
N SER A 42 -4.41 -13.10 -3.16
CA SER A 42 -3.18 -13.37 -3.91
C SER A 42 -2.65 -14.77 -3.59
N GLU A 43 -1.86 -15.29 -4.51
CA GLU A 43 -1.13 -16.55 -4.38
C GLU A 43 0.35 -16.32 -4.70
N VAL A 44 1.20 -17.16 -4.09
CA VAL A 44 2.64 -17.10 -4.27
C VAL A 44 3.13 -18.39 -4.91
N LEU A 45 3.90 -18.22 -5.97
CA LEU A 45 4.50 -19.28 -6.76
C LEU A 45 6.01 -19.24 -6.59
N VAL A 46 6.60 -20.43 -6.49
CA VAL A 46 8.05 -20.64 -6.49
C VAL A 46 8.44 -21.59 -7.61
N ASP A 47 9.65 -21.47 -8.14
CA ASP A 47 10.15 -22.43 -9.13
C ASP A 47 10.37 -23.81 -8.51
N LYS A 48 10.96 -23.84 -7.30
CA LYS A 48 11.28 -25.04 -6.50
C LYS A 48 11.03 -24.78 -5.02
N TRP A 49 11.02 -25.83 -4.19
CA TRP A 49 10.89 -25.71 -2.73
C TRP A 49 11.57 -26.91 -2.05
N PRO A 50 12.34 -26.74 -0.96
CA PRO A 50 12.53 -25.51 -0.18
C PRO A 50 13.60 -24.54 -0.70
N GLU A 51 14.52 -24.97 -1.56
CA GLU A 51 15.45 -24.08 -2.25
C GLU A 51 14.79 -23.53 -3.52
N PHE A 52 14.63 -22.22 -3.64
CA PHE A 52 14.02 -21.54 -4.79
C PHE A 52 14.96 -20.48 -5.35
N GLY A 53 14.91 -20.29 -6.68
CA GLY A 53 15.62 -19.22 -7.38
C GLY A 53 14.70 -18.06 -7.77
N ALA A 54 13.39 -18.31 -7.87
CA ALA A 54 12.42 -17.30 -8.26
C ALA A 54 11.14 -17.41 -7.43
N VAL A 55 10.59 -16.25 -7.06
CA VAL A 55 9.33 -16.12 -6.34
C VAL A 55 8.46 -15.11 -7.06
N LEU A 56 7.20 -15.46 -7.29
CA LEU A 56 6.21 -14.60 -7.93
C LEU A 56 4.95 -14.53 -7.06
N ALA A 57 4.47 -13.33 -6.80
CA ALA A 57 3.15 -13.09 -6.22
C ALA A 57 2.19 -12.60 -7.31
N ARG A 58 0.97 -13.14 -7.34
CA ARG A 58 -0.08 -12.72 -8.28
C ARG A 58 -1.48 -12.87 -7.67
N PRO A 59 -2.53 -12.22 -8.22
CA PRO A 59 -3.91 -12.51 -7.85
C PRO A 59 -4.26 -14.00 -8.07
N SER A 60 -5.06 -14.60 -7.18
CA SER A 60 -5.51 -15.99 -7.31
C SER A 60 -6.62 -16.12 -8.37
N GLY A 61 -6.53 -17.13 -9.24
CA GLY A 61 -7.53 -17.44 -10.27
C GLY A 61 -7.06 -17.23 -11.71
N GLU A 62 -7.90 -17.64 -12.68
CA GLU A 62 -7.68 -17.33 -14.10
C GLU A 62 -7.68 -15.82 -14.29
N VAL A 63 -6.74 -15.35 -15.12
CA VAL A 63 -6.54 -13.93 -15.40
C VAL A 63 -7.86 -13.35 -15.90
N ALA A 64 -8.60 -12.66 -15.03
CA ALA A 64 -9.70 -11.84 -15.48
C ALA A 64 -9.10 -10.81 -16.44
N ASN A 65 -9.40 -11.00 -17.73
CA ASN A 65 -9.15 -10.03 -18.79
C ASN A 65 -9.60 -8.65 -18.28
N GLY A 66 -8.65 -7.80 -17.90
CA GLY A 66 -8.94 -6.48 -17.32
C GLY A 66 -7.79 -5.80 -16.58
N PHE A 67 -6.79 -6.55 -16.10
CA PHE A 67 -5.67 -5.97 -15.34
C PHE A 67 -4.28 -6.40 -15.82
N VAL A 68 -4.10 -6.58 -17.14
CA VAL A 68 -2.77 -6.57 -17.74
C VAL A 68 -2.47 -5.13 -18.16
N GLY A 69 -1.75 -4.42 -17.31
CA GLY A 69 -1.33 -3.04 -17.52
C GLY A 69 -0.03 -2.76 -16.78
N HIS A 70 1.07 -3.23 -17.35
CA HIS A 70 2.41 -2.63 -17.23
C HIS A 70 2.84 -2.14 -15.83
N TRP A 71 3.03 -3.07 -14.89
CA TRP A 71 3.51 -2.79 -13.53
C TRP A 71 5.04 -2.67 -13.39
N GLY A 72 5.77 -2.54 -14.50
CA GLY A 72 7.25 -2.52 -14.53
C GLY A 72 7.90 -1.14 -14.41
N HIS A 73 7.14 -0.04 -14.34
CA HIS A 73 7.71 1.32 -14.45
C HIS A 73 7.48 2.22 -13.22
N TRP A 74 6.92 1.69 -12.13
CA TRP A 74 6.59 2.47 -10.92
C TRP A 74 7.56 2.29 -9.76
N GLY A 75 8.68 1.61 -9.96
CA GLY A 75 9.84 1.69 -9.06
C GLY A 75 10.43 3.11 -8.94
N ALA A 76 10.05 4.04 -9.82
CA ALA A 76 10.56 5.41 -9.88
C ALA A 76 9.68 6.46 -9.17
N LEU A 77 8.51 6.07 -8.62
CA LEU A 77 7.65 6.96 -7.82
C LEU A 77 7.23 6.33 -6.48
N GLY A 78 7.94 5.28 -6.06
CA GLY A 78 8.13 5.06 -4.64
C GLY A 78 8.77 6.34 -4.12
N LEU A 79 7.96 7.22 -3.53
CA LEU A 79 8.48 8.30 -2.72
C LEU A 79 9.44 7.61 -1.78
N ASP A 80 10.71 7.93 -1.95
CA ASP A 80 11.77 7.61 -1.03
C ASP A 80 11.36 8.31 0.28
N LEU A 81 10.55 7.57 1.07
CA LEU A 81 9.90 7.99 2.29
C LEU A 81 10.94 8.35 3.37
N GLY A 82 12.23 8.17 3.04
CA GLY A 82 13.40 8.52 3.79
C GLY A 82 13.78 9.97 3.90
N MET A 83 13.38 10.81 2.95
CA MET A 83 13.73 12.24 3.05
C MET A 83 12.98 13.02 4.14
N LEU A 84 12.05 12.38 4.88
CA LEU A 84 11.29 13.02 5.95
C LEU A 84 11.60 12.50 7.36
N GLY A 85 12.47 11.49 7.51
CA GLY A 85 12.67 10.76 8.76
C GLY A 85 13.91 11.12 9.58
N ALA A 86 14.95 11.70 8.99
CA ALA A 86 16.23 11.91 9.65
C ALA A 86 16.59 13.40 9.71
N GLY A 87 15.98 14.16 10.62
CA GLY A 87 16.50 15.50 10.90
C GLY A 87 15.71 16.39 11.86
N LEU A 88 14.42 16.18 12.08
CA LEU A 88 13.64 17.08 12.94
C LEU A 88 12.73 16.27 13.85
N GLY A 89 13.04 16.27 15.14
CA GLY A 89 12.31 15.61 16.23
C GLY A 89 10.92 16.20 16.52
N TYR A 90 10.17 16.57 15.48
CA TYR A 90 8.78 16.98 15.58
C TYR A 90 7.90 15.88 15.00
N TRP A 91 7.26 15.11 15.87
CA TRP A 91 6.06 14.38 15.50
C TRP A 91 5.07 15.40 14.95
N ALA A 92 4.93 15.47 13.62
CA ALA A 92 4.01 16.41 12.99
C ALA A 92 2.60 16.09 13.51
N GLN A 93 2.06 16.98 14.34
CA GLN A 93 0.69 16.85 14.80
C GLN A 93 -0.24 17.31 13.68
N PRO A 94 -1.41 16.67 13.50
CA PRO A 94 -2.43 17.20 12.61
C PRO A 94 -2.72 18.66 12.97
N ALA A 95 -2.94 19.52 11.96
CA ALA A 95 -3.34 20.89 12.24
C ALA A 95 -4.65 20.91 13.06
N PRO A 96 -4.92 21.97 13.85
CA PRO A 96 -6.16 22.11 14.59
C PRO A 96 -7.39 21.89 13.69
N GLY A 97 -8.33 21.06 14.14
CA GLY A 97 -9.52 20.71 13.36
C GLY A 97 -9.32 19.60 12.31
N VAL A 98 -8.10 19.06 12.17
CA VAL A 98 -7.82 17.89 11.33
C VAL A 98 -7.53 16.68 12.21
N ARG A 99 -8.12 15.53 11.86
CA ARG A 99 -7.95 14.27 12.60
C ARG A 99 -7.62 13.11 11.68
N VAL A 100 -7.00 12.07 12.23
CA VAL A 100 -6.78 10.81 11.51
C VAL A 100 -8.11 10.08 11.33
N GLY A 101 -8.39 9.66 10.10
CA GLY A 101 -9.58 8.91 9.72
C GLY A 101 -9.24 7.68 8.87
N SER A 102 -10.26 7.16 8.18
CA SER A 102 -10.11 6.11 7.17
C SER A 102 -10.82 6.50 5.88
N LEU A 103 -10.26 6.07 4.76
CA LEU A 103 -11.04 6.01 3.52
C LEU A 103 -11.87 4.73 3.51
N SER A 104 -12.99 4.80 2.79
CA SER A 104 -13.92 3.71 2.53
C SER A 104 -14.39 3.85 1.07
N PRO A 105 -15.08 2.84 0.52
CA PRO A 105 -15.59 2.91 -0.85
C PRO A 105 -16.49 4.12 -1.15
N SER A 106 -17.07 4.79 -0.13
CA SER A 106 -17.87 6.00 -0.35
C SER A 106 -17.05 7.20 -0.83
N HIS A 107 -15.72 7.17 -0.66
CA HIS A 107 -14.82 8.25 -1.12
C HIS A 107 -14.22 7.98 -2.51
N VAL A 108 -14.65 6.91 -3.20
CA VAL A 108 -14.05 6.52 -4.48
C VAL A 108 -14.12 7.64 -5.53
N ASP A 109 -15.24 8.36 -5.58
CA ASP A 109 -15.46 9.40 -6.57
C ASP A 109 -14.54 10.60 -6.32
N LEU A 110 -14.34 11.00 -5.05
CA LEU A 110 -13.36 12.03 -4.68
C LEU A 110 -11.94 11.67 -5.15
N LEU A 111 -11.51 10.43 -4.91
CA LEU A 111 -10.17 10.00 -5.32
C LEU A 111 -10.06 9.91 -6.84
N ASN A 112 -11.11 9.46 -7.51
CA ASN A 112 -11.15 9.33 -8.95
C ASN A 112 -11.10 10.70 -9.64
N ASP A 113 -11.75 11.71 -9.09
CA ASP A 113 -11.82 13.05 -9.68
C ASP A 113 -10.55 13.86 -9.42
N THR A 114 -9.87 13.60 -8.30
CA THR A 114 -8.63 14.29 -7.93
C THR A 114 -7.37 13.67 -8.55
N TRP A 115 -7.47 12.44 -9.06
CA TRP A 115 -6.36 11.75 -9.70
C TRP A 115 -6.16 12.25 -11.14
N PRO A 116 -4.96 12.72 -11.54
CA PRO A 116 -4.73 13.18 -12.92
C PRO A 116 -4.98 12.11 -14.00
N TYR A 117 -4.89 10.83 -13.65
CA TYR A 117 -5.18 9.70 -14.55
C TYR A 117 -6.57 9.08 -14.28
N GLY A 118 -7.34 9.70 -13.38
CA GLY A 118 -8.65 9.29 -12.95
C GLY A 118 -9.76 9.72 -13.90
N GLY A 119 -10.94 9.99 -13.35
CA GLY A 119 -12.11 10.47 -14.09
C GLY A 119 -12.74 9.44 -15.04
N ASN A 120 -12.43 8.15 -14.90
CA ASN A 120 -12.95 7.11 -15.79
C ASN A 120 -13.41 5.86 -15.04
N ALA A 121 -14.23 5.03 -15.68
CA ALA A 121 -14.82 3.85 -15.06
C ALA A 121 -13.77 2.83 -14.60
N ARG A 122 -12.62 2.76 -15.29
CA ARG A 122 -11.53 1.84 -14.96
C ARG A 122 -10.79 2.27 -13.70
N SER A 123 -10.42 3.55 -13.60
CA SER A 123 -9.78 4.12 -12.40
C SER A 123 -10.71 4.08 -11.20
N ARG A 124 -12.01 4.39 -11.38
CA ARG A 124 -13.01 4.24 -10.32
C ARG A 124 -13.10 2.81 -9.79
N ARG A 125 -13.19 1.82 -10.68
CA ARG A 125 -13.23 0.39 -10.28
C ARG A 125 -11.98 -0.02 -9.51
N PHE A 126 -10.80 0.38 -9.99
CA PHE A 126 -9.54 0.14 -9.32
C PHE A 126 -9.51 0.70 -7.89
N LEU A 127 -9.90 1.96 -7.74
CA LEU A 127 -9.94 2.64 -6.44
C LEU A 127 -10.96 1.97 -5.50
N ALA A 128 -12.14 1.58 -6.01
CA ALA A 128 -13.12 0.84 -5.22
C ALA A 128 -12.58 -0.50 -4.71
N GLU A 129 -11.85 -1.25 -5.56
CA GLU A 129 -11.23 -2.52 -5.18
C GLU A 129 -10.16 -2.31 -4.09
N ILE A 130 -9.32 -1.27 -4.20
CA ILE A 130 -8.31 -0.95 -3.18
C ILE A 130 -8.96 -0.55 -1.84
N LEU A 131 -9.95 0.34 -1.89
CA LEU A 131 -10.64 0.85 -0.71
C LEU A 131 -11.49 -0.23 -0.02
N GLY A 132 -11.93 -1.26 -0.76
CA GLY A 132 -12.66 -2.39 -0.20
C GLY A 132 -11.79 -3.45 0.47
N ARG A 133 -10.49 -3.50 0.16
CA ARG A 133 -9.58 -4.56 0.63
C ARG A 133 -8.77 -4.20 1.86
N PHE A 134 -8.43 -2.92 2.04
CA PHE A 134 -7.55 -2.47 3.10
C PHE A 134 -8.08 -1.20 3.76
N PRO A 135 -7.99 -1.08 5.10
CA PRO A 135 -8.26 0.18 5.77
C PRO A 135 -7.15 1.20 5.39
N GLN A 136 -7.50 2.17 4.56
CA GLN A 136 -6.57 3.20 4.09
C GLN A 136 -6.57 4.40 5.02
N VAL A 137 -5.39 4.97 5.29
CA VAL A 137 -5.24 6.15 6.15
C VAL A 137 -5.64 7.41 5.40
N CYS A 138 -6.45 8.25 6.04
CA CYS A 138 -6.61 9.65 5.64
C CYS A 138 -6.56 10.58 6.83
N LEU A 139 -6.44 11.86 6.52
CA LEU A 139 -6.76 12.96 7.40
C LEU A 139 -8.13 13.52 6.99
N GLN A 140 -8.93 13.86 7.98
CA GLN A 140 -10.26 14.42 7.82
C GLN A 140 -10.36 15.78 8.49
N ASP A 141 -11.15 16.69 7.93
CA ASP A 141 -11.52 17.94 8.58
C ASP A 141 -12.54 17.74 9.71
N SER A 142 -13.00 18.84 10.30
CA SER A 142 -14.01 18.86 11.37
C SER A 142 -15.39 18.33 10.93
N SER A 143 -15.67 18.34 9.63
CA SER A 143 -16.89 17.79 9.03
C SER A 143 -16.77 16.29 8.72
N GLY A 144 -15.58 15.71 8.90
CA GLY A 144 -15.30 14.31 8.61
C GLY A 144 -14.91 14.05 7.15
N GLN A 145 -14.73 15.09 6.33
CA GLN A 145 -14.38 14.94 4.91
C GLN A 145 -12.87 14.72 4.73
N PRO A 146 -12.43 13.80 3.85
CA PRO A 146 -11.02 13.56 3.60
C PRO A 146 -10.30 14.78 2.99
N VAL A 147 -9.21 15.22 3.62
CA VAL A 147 -8.39 16.37 3.16
C VAL A 147 -7.02 15.98 2.63
N ALA A 148 -6.48 14.86 3.14
CA ALA A 148 -5.23 14.27 2.66
C ALA A 148 -5.27 12.75 2.89
N TRP A 149 -4.62 11.97 2.03
CA TRP A 149 -4.60 10.51 2.15
C TRP A 149 -3.36 9.90 1.52
N VAL A 150 -3.10 8.66 1.91
CA VAL A 150 -2.08 7.78 1.33
C VAL A 150 -2.73 6.43 1.14
N LEU A 151 -2.74 5.93 -0.10
CA LEU A 151 -3.17 4.56 -0.35
C LEU A 151 -1.99 3.62 -0.13
N THR A 152 -2.29 2.40 0.28
CA THR A 152 -1.32 1.30 0.34
C THR A 152 -1.76 0.23 -0.64
N ASP A 153 -0.86 -0.19 -1.51
CA ASP A 153 -1.14 -1.25 -2.48
C ASP A 153 -1.09 -2.65 -1.85
N HIS A 154 -1.27 -3.68 -2.68
CA HIS A 154 -1.25 -5.08 -2.25
C HIS A 154 0.14 -5.59 -1.81
N PHE A 155 1.20 -4.81 -2.06
CA PHE A 155 2.55 -5.07 -1.56
C PHE A 155 2.86 -4.34 -0.25
N GLY A 156 1.92 -3.56 0.30
CA GLY A 156 2.20 -2.75 1.47
C GLY A 156 2.97 -1.46 1.14
N THR A 157 3.03 -1.08 -0.14
CA THR A 157 3.74 0.12 -0.60
C THR A 157 2.78 1.31 -0.62
N GLY A 158 3.24 2.45 -0.11
CA GLY A 158 2.53 3.72 -0.22
C GLY A 158 2.40 4.17 -1.68
N THR A 159 1.19 4.48 -2.12
CA THR A 159 0.85 4.94 -3.47
C THR A 159 -0.27 5.97 -3.42
N HIS A 160 -0.48 6.70 -4.51
CA HIS A 160 -1.61 7.61 -4.69
C HIS A 160 -1.82 8.57 -3.50
N SER A 161 -0.72 9.14 -3.02
CA SER A 161 -0.73 10.13 -1.95
C SER A 161 -1.22 11.47 -2.49
N TYR A 162 -2.22 12.07 -1.85
CA TYR A 162 -2.75 13.37 -2.28
C TYR A 162 -3.15 14.26 -1.10
N THR A 163 -3.09 15.57 -1.32
CA THR A 163 -3.65 16.58 -0.41
C THR A 163 -4.44 17.57 -1.26
N LEU A 164 -5.70 17.79 -0.86
CA LEU A 164 -6.59 18.75 -1.50
C LEU A 164 -5.92 20.13 -1.59
N PRO A 165 -6.02 20.85 -2.73
CA PRO A 165 -5.32 22.11 -2.95
C PRO A 165 -5.46 23.12 -1.81
N GLU A 166 -6.66 23.22 -1.23
CA GLU A 166 -7.06 24.13 -0.16
C GLU A 166 -6.35 23.81 1.17
N HIS A 167 -5.91 22.56 1.33
CA HIS A 167 -5.27 22.04 2.53
C HIS A 167 -3.75 21.87 2.38
N ARG A 168 -3.15 22.26 1.24
CA ARG A 168 -1.70 22.15 1.02
C ARG A 168 -0.89 23.11 1.89
N ARG A 169 0.39 22.77 2.11
CA ARG A 169 1.36 23.55 2.90
C ARG A 169 1.08 23.62 4.41
N HIS A 170 0.30 22.68 4.94
CA HIS A 170 0.03 22.53 6.37
C HIS A 170 0.63 21.24 6.98
N GLY A 171 1.56 20.58 6.28
CA GLY A 171 2.20 19.34 6.76
C GLY A 171 1.31 18.09 6.75
N HIS A 172 0.06 18.17 6.29
CA HIS A 172 -0.89 17.05 6.29
C HIS A 172 -0.38 15.77 5.61
N MET A 173 0.33 15.90 4.48
CA MET A 173 0.89 14.74 3.81
C MET A 173 1.92 14.01 4.69
N GLN A 174 2.80 14.76 5.37
CA GLN A 174 3.79 14.18 6.26
C GLN A 174 3.13 13.42 7.41
N VAL A 175 2.06 13.98 7.99
CA VAL A 175 1.29 13.31 9.05
C VAL A 175 0.62 12.03 8.51
N ALA A 176 -0.03 12.09 7.36
CA ALA A 176 -0.68 10.93 6.75
C ALA A 176 0.32 9.80 6.45
N LEU A 177 1.49 10.12 5.90
CA LEU A 177 2.58 9.18 5.65
C LEU A 177 3.13 8.59 6.95
N THR A 178 3.34 9.40 7.98
CA THR A 178 3.82 8.95 9.30
C THR A 178 2.85 7.95 9.93
N VAL A 179 1.56 8.26 9.91
CA VAL A 179 0.53 7.36 10.44
C VAL A 179 0.44 6.08 9.62
N ALA A 180 0.53 6.16 8.29
CA ALA A 180 0.56 4.99 7.42
C ALA A 180 1.77 4.10 7.71
N ALA A 181 2.96 4.69 7.85
CA ALA A 181 4.20 3.99 8.19
C ALA A 181 4.11 3.31 9.57
N GLN A 182 3.58 3.99 10.59
CA GLN A 182 3.36 3.40 11.92
C GLN A 182 2.41 2.19 11.86
N ARG A 183 1.30 2.29 11.11
CA ARG A 183 0.36 1.18 10.92
C ARG A 183 0.98 0.02 10.14
N ALA A 184 1.80 0.32 9.14
CA ALA A 184 2.52 -0.69 8.36
C ALA A 184 3.55 -1.42 9.25
N HIS A 185 4.34 -0.67 10.02
CA HIS A 185 5.32 -1.19 10.96
C HIS A 185 4.67 -2.10 12.01
N ALA A 186 3.55 -1.68 12.61
CA ALA A 186 2.79 -2.49 13.57
C ALA A 186 2.27 -3.82 12.98
N ARG A 187 2.11 -3.88 11.65
CA ARG A 187 1.73 -5.10 10.91
C ARG A 187 2.93 -5.94 10.45
N GLY A 188 4.16 -5.49 10.74
CA GLY A 188 5.41 -6.17 10.41
C GLY A 188 6.00 -5.83 9.05
N PHE A 189 5.46 -4.83 8.35
CA PHE A 189 6.04 -4.32 7.11
C PHE A 189 7.30 -3.51 7.42
N PRO A 190 8.39 -3.71 6.65
CA PRO A 190 9.55 -2.86 6.75
C PRO A 190 9.21 -1.46 6.23
N THR A 191 9.61 -0.45 6.98
CA THR A 191 9.56 0.96 6.56
C THR A 191 10.96 1.36 6.17
N PHE A 192 11.20 1.58 4.89
CA PHE A 192 12.47 2.09 4.40
C PHE A 192 12.42 3.62 4.36
N GLY A 193 13.55 4.21 4.70
CA GLY A 193 13.81 5.62 4.59
C GLY A 193 15.29 5.91 4.49
#